data_AF-A0A351Q602-F1
#
_entry.id   AF-A0A351Q602-F1
#
_cell.length_a   1.000
_cell.length_b   1.000
_cell.length_c   1.000
_cell.angle_alpha   90.00
_cell.angle_beta   90.00
_cell.angle_gamma   90.00
#
_symmetry.space_group_name_H-M   'P 1'
#
loop_
_entity.id
_entity.type
_entity.pdbx_description
1 polymer ?
#
loop_
_entity_poly.entity_id
_entity_poly.type
_entity_poly.pdbx_seq_one_letter_code
_entity_poly.pdbx_strand_id
1 'polypeptide(L)'
;MNGIKKLFNNIVMFIHKAFLIGVISIVASGLAAAFSAGTAQAQTASTDKALAQLFKDIKRLKPALSQSAELTDDGYYMIRHGETLDGIIAKVLPKMPLRKKILRAAIVQANPHAFKRKNPNWMYANKKIKLPDSTDIHNVIFTKSSNKLNAKKLARDERKSWVSFP
;
A
#
# COMPACT_ATOMS: atom_id res chain seq x y z
N MET A 1 -67.61 21.70 59.20
CA MET A 1 -67.13 22.45 58.01
C MET A 1 -65.90 21.83 57.31
N ASN A 2 -65.56 20.55 57.54
CA ASN A 2 -64.33 19.93 56.99
C ASN A 2 -64.58 18.87 55.90
N GLY A 3 -65.82 18.46 55.65
CA GLY A 3 -66.15 17.44 54.63
C GLY A 3 -66.08 17.98 53.20
N ILE A 4 -66.57 19.20 52.98
CA ILE A 4 -66.60 19.83 51.64
C ILE A 4 -65.18 20.12 51.15
N LYS A 5 -64.28 20.63 52.00
CA LYS A 5 -62.88 20.85 51.66
C LYS A 5 -62.13 19.55 51.29
N LYS A 6 -62.48 18.43 51.92
CA LYS A 6 -61.89 17.11 51.63
C LYS A 6 -62.35 16.55 50.29
N LEU A 7 -63.63 16.78 49.93
CA LEU A 7 -64.18 16.45 48.62
C LEU A 7 -63.53 17.29 47.50
N PHE A 8 -63.39 18.60 47.70
CA PHE A 8 -62.71 19.48 46.75
C PHE A 8 -61.23 19.11 46.55
N ASN A 9 -60.50 18.81 47.63
CA ASN A 9 -59.08 18.41 47.51
C ASN A 9 -58.90 17.06 46.81
N ASN A 10 -59.81 16.10 47.00
CA ASN A 10 -59.79 14.83 46.29
C ASN A 10 -60.13 15.00 44.79
N ILE A 11 -61.04 15.91 44.45
CA ILE A 11 -61.37 16.25 43.06
C ILE A 11 -60.19 16.95 42.37
N VAL A 12 -59.55 17.91 43.03
CA VAL A 12 -58.35 18.61 42.50
C VAL A 12 -57.16 17.64 42.33
N MET A 13 -56.96 16.70 43.26
CA MET A 13 -55.93 15.65 43.12
C MET A 13 -56.24 14.65 42.00
N PHE A 14 -57.52 14.32 41.76
CA PHE A 14 -57.93 13.45 40.66
C PHE A 14 -57.73 14.13 39.30
N ILE A 15 -58.06 15.42 39.19
CA ILE A 15 -57.83 16.24 37.98
C ILE A 15 -56.33 16.37 37.69
N HIS A 16 -55.49 16.61 38.71
CA HIS A 16 -54.03 16.65 38.53
C HIS A 16 -53.43 15.31 38.07
N LYS A 17 -53.93 14.18 38.60
CA LYS A 17 -53.49 12.84 38.18
C LYS A 17 -53.94 12.50 36.75
N ALA A 18 -55.17 12.87 36.37
CA ALA A 18 -55.67 12.69 35.01
C ALA A 18 -54.89 13.55 34.00
N PHE A 19 -54.49 14.77 34.38
CA PHE A 19 -53.67 15.65 33.55
C PHE A 19 -52.24 15.12 33.37
N LEU A 20 -51.63 14.54 34.41
CA LEU A 20 -50.29 13.89 34.32
C LEU A 20 -50.29 12.63 33.44
N ILE A 21 -51.38 11.85 33.42
CA ILE A 21 -51.49 10.65 32.56
C ILE A 21 -51.74 11.04 31.09
N GLY A 22 -52.47 12.14 30.84
CA GLY A 22 -52.66 12.69 29.49
C GLY A 22 -51.37 13.23 28.83
N VAL A 23 -50.48 13.85 29.61
CA VAL A 23 -49.20 14.38 29.10
C VAL A 23 -48.23 13.26 28.69
N ILE A 24 -48.27 12.10 29.36
CA ILE A 24 -47.41 10.95 29.00
C ILE A 24 -47.95 10.21 27.75
N SER A 25 -49.26 10.18 27.53
CA SER A 25 -49.84 9.51 26.35
C SER A 25 -49.63 10.27 25.03
N ILE A 26 -49.44 11.60 25.06
CA ILE A 26 -49.17 12.39 23.84
C ILE A 26 -47.73 12.20 23.34
N VAL A 27 -46.80 11.75 24.19
CA VAL A 27 -45.44 11.41 23.76
C VAL A 27 -45.38 10.06 23.02
N ALA A 28 -46.33 9.14 23.26
CA ALA A 28 -46.33 7.82 22.64
C ALA A 28 -47.04 7.76 21.28
N SER A 29 -48.08 8.58 21.04
CA SER A 29 -48.84 8.55 19.77
C SER A 29 -48.50 9.66 18.78
N GLY A 30 -47.63 10.61 19.15
CA GLY A 30 -47.00 11.56 18.22
C GLY A 30 -45.75 11.00 17.51
N LEU A 31 -45.38 9.75 17.78
CA LEU A 31 -44.13 9.15 17.31
C LEU A 31 -44.29 8.24 16.08
N ALA A 32 -45.52 7.90 15.66
CA ALA A 32 -45.73 6.99 14.52
C ALA A 32 -45.80 7.68 13.14
N ALA A 33 -46.00 9.01 13.07
CA ALA A 33 -46.12 9.76 11.81
C ALA A 33 -44.98 10.77 11.56
N ALA A 34 -43.95 10.79 12.39
CA ALA A 34 -42.75 11.62 12.18
C ALA A 34 -41.48 10.79 11.88
N PHE A 35 -41.52 9.45 12.01
CA PHE A 35 -40.36 8.61 11.69
C PHE A 35 -40.23 8.27 10.20
N SER A 36 -41.26 8.48 9.37
CA SER A 36 -41.21 8.13 7.95
C SER A 36 -40.95 9.30 7.00
N ALA A 37 -40.79 10.53 7.51
CA ALA A 37 -40.59 11.73 6.67
C ALA A 37 -39.36 12.57 7.07
N GLY A 38 -38.50 12.07 7.97
CA GLY A 38 -37.34 12.82 8.49
C GLY A 38 -35.95 12.27 8.11
N THR A 39 -35.84 11.07 7.53
CA THR A 39 -34.54 10.40 7.33
C THR A 39 -33.95 10.53 5.92
N ALA A 40 -34.48 11.42 5.06
CA ALA A 40 -33.96 11.58 3.70
C ALA A 40 -33.06 12.82 3.50
N GLN A 41 -33.09 13.81 4.39
CA GLN A 41 -32.46 15.12 4.13
C GLN A 41 -31.29 15.52 5.06
N ALA A 42 -30.90 14.70 6.05
CA ALA A 42 -29.75 14.98 6.93
C ALA A 42 -28.51 14.09 6.65
N GLN A 43 -28.66 12.99 5.90
CA GLN A 43 -27.54 12.13 5.52
C GLN A 43 -26.63 12.73 4.45
N THR A 44 -27.11 13.68 3.62
CA THR A 44 -26.35 14.22 2.48
C THR A 44 -25.27 15.22 2.91
N ALA A 45 -25.59 16.15 3.83
CA ALA A 45 -24.61 17.13 4.32
C ALA A 45 -23.46 16.49 5.14
N SER A 46 -23.72 15.35 5.77
CA SER A 46 -22.70 14.58 6.51
C SER A 46 -21.84 13.72 5.60
N THR A 47 -22.38 13.23 4.47
CA THR A 47 -21.61 12.48 3.47
C THR A 47 -20.59 13.37 2.75
N ASP A 48 -20.95 14.59 2.39
CA ASP A 48 -20.02 15.53 1.75
C ASP A 48 -18.84 15.88 2.66
N LYS A 49 -19.10 16.06 3.96
CA LYS A 49 -18.06 16.34 4.96
C LYS A 49 -17.18 15.11 5.21
N ALA A 50 -17.76 13.91 5.28
CA ALA A 50 -17.01 12.66 5.42
C ALA A 50 -16.13 12.38 4.19
N LEU A 51 -16.66 12.64 2.98
CA LEU A 51 -15.92 12.54 1.73
C LEU A 51 -14.75 13.52 1.68
N ALA A 52 -14.99 14.79 2.03
CA ALA A 52 -13.94 15.81 2.09
C ALA A 52 -12.84 15.46 3.09
N GLN A 53 -13.22 14.89 4.24
CA GLN A 53 -12.29 14.40 5.25
C GLN A 53 -11.45 13.22 4.74
N LEU A 54 -12.07 12.27 4.05
CA LEU A 54 -11.38 11.13 3.43
C LEU A 54 -10.38 11.59 2.35
N PHE A 55 -10.75 12.52 1.47
CA PHE A 55 -9.81 13.08 0.49
C PHE A 55 -8.63 13.81 1.15
N LYS A 56 -8.88 14.53 2.23
CA LYS A 56 -7.86 15.22 3.02
C LYS A 56 -6.88 14.22 3.65
N ASP A 57 -7.40 13.13 4.20
CA ASP A 57 -6.59 12.09 4.82
C ASP A 57 -5.81 11.27 3.77
N ILE A 58 -6.39 10.98 2.60
CA ILE A 58 -5.67 10.41 1.44
C ILE A 58 -4.52 11.34 1.00
N LYS A 59 -4.76 12.65 0.92
CA LYS A 59 -3.73 13.63 0.55
C LYS A 59 -2.58 13.70 1.56
N ARG A 60 -2.88 13.51 2.85
CA ARG A 60 -1.89 13.41 3.94
C ARG A 60 -1.11 12.11 3.93
N LEU A 61 -1.75 11.00 3.55
CA LEU A 61 -1.13 9.68 3.48
C LEU A 61 -0.31 9.48 2.20
N LYS A 62 -0.60 10.23 1.12
CA LYS A 62 0.15 10.19 -0.16
C LYS A 62 1.68 10.27 0.00
N PRO A 63 2.29 11.20 0.76
CA PRO A 63 3.75 11.24 0.96
C PRO A 63 4.29 10.00 1.71
N ALA A 64 3.55 9.46 2.67
CA ALA A 64 3.94 8.23 3.38
C ALA A 64 3.82 6.99 2.47
N LEU A 65 2.77 6.92 1.66
CA LEU A 65 2.53 5.83 0.72
C LEU A 65 3.49 5.86 -0.49
N SER A 66 3.87 7.06 -0.95
CA SER A 66 4.90 7.22 -1.99
C SER A 66 6.33 6.93 -1.50
N GLN A 67 6.52 6.88 -0.18
CA GLN A 67 7.74 6.34 0.42
C GLN A 67 7.77 4.80 0.39
N SER A 68 6.60 4.16 0.36
CA SER A 68 6.45 2.71 0.18
C SER A 68 6.26 2.26 -1.28
N ALA A 69 5.81 3.14 -2.17
CA ALA A 69 5.64 2.90 -3.60
C ALA A 69 6.74 3.61 -4.40
N GLU A 70 7.99 3.19 -4.21
CA GLU A 70 9.12 3.64 -5.04
C GLU A 70 9.34 2.74 -6.27
N LEU A 71 8.54 1.70 -6.39
CA LEU A 71 8.42 0.87 -7.58
C LEU A 71 7.45 1.55 -8.55
N THR A 72 7.93 1.89 -9.73
CA THR A 72 7.02 2.18 -10.85
C THR A 72 6.37 0.86 -11.24
N ASP A 73 5.07 0.87 -11.56
CA ASP A 73 4.33 -0.32 -12.03
C ASP A 73 5.08 -1.06 -13.17
N ASP A 74 5.84 -0.29 -13.95
CA ASP A 74 6.71 -0.73 -15.04
C ASP A 74 7.92 -1.60 -14.62
N GLY A 75 8.14 -1.89 -13.34
CA GLY A 75 9.30 -2.66 -12.85
C GLY A 75 10.62 -1.87 -12.81
N TYR A 76 10.53 -0.54 -12.82
CA TYR A 76 11.66 0.37 -12.69
C TYR A 76 11.68 1.06 -11.34
N TYR A 77 12.89 1.36 -10.87
CA TYR A 77 13.16 2.11 -9.65
C TYR A 77 13.90 3.41 -9.97
N MET A 78 13.57 4.49 -9.29
CA MET A 78 14.25 5.79 -9.46
C MET A 78 15.21 6.03 -8.31
N ILE A 79 16.51 6.09 -8.61
CA ILE A 79 17.57 6.25 -7.61
C ILE A 79 17.48 7.63 -6.98
N ARG A 80 17.46 7.70 -5.64
CA ARG A 80 17.53 8.97 -4.91
C ARG A 80 18.96 9.35 -4.56
N HIS A 81 19.17 10.64 -4.31
CA HIS A 81 20.48 11.14 -3.90
C HIS A 81 20.87 10.55 -2.54
N GLY A 82 22.11 10.05 -2.44
CA GLY A 82 22.65 9.46 -1.20
C GLY A 82 22.24 8.00 -0.96
N GLU A 83 21.48 7.37 -1.86
CA GLU A 83 21.15 5.95 -1.73
C GLU A 83 22.30 5.04 -2.17
N THR A 84 22.29 3.83 -1.60
CA THR A 84 23.20 2.76 -1.98
C THR A 84 22.45 1.65 -2.70
N LEU A 85 23.13 0.96 -3.61
CA LEU A 85 22.55 -0.17 -4.32
C LEU A 85 22.06 -1.25 -3.36
N ASP A 86 22.79 -1.54 -2.28
CA ASP A 86 22.37 -2.51 -1.26
C ASP A 86 21.14 -2.06 -0.49
N GLY A 87 21.02 -0.77 -0.19
CA GLY A 87 19.83 -0.20 0.41
C GLY A 87 18.61 -0.37 -0.50
N ILE A 88 18.77 -0.08 -1.80
CA ILE A 88 17.72 -0.28 -2.80
C ILE A 88 17.34 -1.76 -2.90
N ILE A 89 18.31 -2.67 -2.98
CA ILE A 89 18.05 -4.12 -3.02
C ILE A 89 17.29 -4.57 -1.78
N ALA A 90 17.68 -4.11 -0.58
CA ALA A 90 17.00 -4.48 0.66
C ALA A 90 15.56 -3.95 0.72
N LYS A 91 15.31 -2.74 0.18
CA LYS A 91 13.96 -2.15 0.12
C LYS A 91 13.07 -2.84 -0.91
N VAL A 92 13.60 -3.06 -2.11
CA VAL A 92 12.82 -3.46 -3.29
C VAL A 92 12.74 -4.98 -3.48
N LEU A 93 13.80 -5.70 -3.12
CA LEU A 93 13.92 -7.16 -3.28
C LEU A 93 14.16 -7.88 -1.93
N PRO A 94 13.38 -7.60 -0.86
CA PRO A 94 13.69 -8.10 0.49
C PRO A 94 13.61 -9.63 0.63
N LYS A 95 12.77 -10.29 -0.16
CA LYS A 95 12.44 -11.73 -0.01
C LYS A 95 13.08 -12.63 -1.08
N MET A 96 14.02 -12.10 -1.88
CA MET A 96 14.62 -12.90 -2.95
C MET A 96 15.68 -13.86 -2.37
N PRO A 97 15.56 -15.19 -2.57
CA PRO A 97 16.49 -16.17 -2.01
C PRO A 97 17.82 -16.23 -2.80
N LEU A 98 18.38 -15.07 -3.13
CA LEU A 98 19.59 -14.92 -3.92
C LEU A 98 20.66 -14.17 -3.12
N ARG A 99 21.93 -14.55 -3.35
CA ARG A 99 23.05 -13.85 -2.73
C ARG A 99 23.10 -12.41 -3.27
N LYS A 100 23.25 -11.42 -2.38
CA LYS A 100 23.35 -9.98 -2.73
C LYS A 100 24.34 -9.70 -3.86
N LYS A 101 25.48 -10.41 -3.89
CA LYS A 101 26.49 -10.27 -4.96
C LYS A 101 25.94 -10.53 -6.37
N ILE A 102 25.05 -11.52 -6.51
CA ILE A 102 24.44 -11.90 -7.80
C ILE A 102 23.45 -10.82 -8.21
N LEU A 103 22.61 -10.36 -7.27
CA LEU A 103 21.65 -9.29 -7.51
C LEU A 103 22.33 -7.98 -7.91
N ARG A 104 23.41 -7.59 -7.22
CA ARG A 104 24.22 -6.42 -7.60
C ARG A 104 24.74 -6.55 -9.02
N ALA A 105 25.36 -7.68 -9.35
CA ALA A 105 25.90 -7.91 -10.68
C ALA A 105 24.81 -7.88 -11.76
N ALA A 106 23.64 -8.46 -11.50
CA ALA A 106 22.51 -8.46 -12.43
C ALA A 106 21.97 -7.05 -12.65
N ILE A 107 21.79 -6.28 -11.58
CA ILE A 107 21.32 -4.89 -11.67
C ILE A 107 22.34 -4.01 -12.42
N VAL A 108 23.63 -4.14 -12.11
CA VAL A 108 24.68 -3.37 -12.77
C VAL A 108 24.81 -3.74 -14.25
N GLN A 109 24.69 -5.03 -14.58
CA GLN A 109 24.75 -5.52 -15.95
C GLN A 109 23.54 -5.05 -16.76
N ALA A 110 22.34 -5.06 -16.18
CA ALA A 110 21.12 -4.59 -16.82
C ALA A 110 21.08 -3.06 -17.00
N ASN A 111 21.83 -2.29 -16.18
CA ASN A 111 21.75 -0.83 -16.14
C ASN A 111 23.11 -0.12 -16.25
N PRO A 112 23.90 -0.33 -17.31
CA PRO A 112 25.23 0.28 -17.43
C PRO A 112 25.22 1.81 -17.41
N HIS A 113 24.11 2.45 -17.78
CA HIS A 113 23.92 3.90 -17.77
C HIS A 113 23.78 4.51 -16.37
N ALA A 114 23.41 3.71 -15.37
CA ALA A 114 23.20 4.18 -14.00
C ALA A 114 24.45 4.06 -13.12
N PHE A 115 25.49 3.34 -13.58
CA PHE A 115 26.69 3.07 -12.79
C PHE A 115 27.94 3.59 -13.48
N LYS A 116 28.76 4.35 -12.74
CA LYS A 116 30.06 4.81 -13.22
C LYS A 116 30.99 3.62 -13.36
N ARG A 117 31.48 3.34 -14.57
CA ARG A 117 32.41 2.23 -14.88
C ARG A 117 31.89 0.86 -14.42
N LYS A 118 30.57 0.65 -14.40
CA LYS A 118 29.94 -0.58 -13.88
C LYS A 118 30.33 -0.89 -12.42
N ASN A 119 30.70 0.13 -11.64
CA ASN A 119 31.02 -0.04 -10.23
C ASN A 119 29.72 0.03 -9.42
N PRO A 120 29.33 -1.03 -8.69
CA PRO A 120 28.12 -1.04 -7.86
C PRO A 120 28.11 0.05 -6.77
N ASN A 121 29.29 0.52 -6.34
CA ASN A 121 29.44 1.53 -5.31
C ASN A 121 29.33 2.96 -5.86
N TRP A 122 29.36 3.15 -7.19
CA TRP A 122 29.25 4.45 -7.83
C TRP A 122 28.04 4.48 -8.75
N MET A 123 26.93 4.93 -8.19
CA MET A 123 25.63 5.00 -8.83
C MET A 123 25.21 6.47 -9.01
N TYR A 124 24.67 6.82 -10.17
CA TYR A 124 24.17 8.17 -10.44
C TYR A 124 22.78 8.36 -9.83
N ALA A 125 22.60 9.45 -9.10
CA ALA A 125 21.29 9.85 -8.60
C ALA A 125 20.34 10.26 -9.74
N ASN A 126 19.03 10.19 -9.48
CA ASN A 126 17.97 10.54 -10.41
C ASN A 126 18.04 9.78 -11.74
N LYS A 127 18.53 8.54 -11.71
CA LYS A 127 18.48 7.62 -12.85
C LYS A 127 17.44 6.55 -12.58
N LYS A 128 16.70 6.19 -13.63
CA LYS A 128 15.83 5.01 -13.63
C LYS A 128 16.67 3.76 -13.84
N ILE A 129 16.54 2.79 -12.93
CA ILE A 129 17.13 1.46 -13.04
C ILE A 129 16.04 0.41 -13.18
N LYS A 130 16.24 -0.50 -14.12
CA LYS A 130 15.44 -1.70 -14.30
C LYS A 130 15.81 -2.69 -13.19
N LEU A 131 14.79 -3.32 -12.59
CA LEU A 131 15.00 -4.43 -11.67
C LEU A 131 15.43 -5.69 -12.43
N PRO A 132 16.20 -6.58 -11.80
CA PRO A 132 16.72 -7.75 -12.48
C PRO A 132 15.59 -8.75 -12.72
N ASP A 133 15.37 -9.10 -13.98
CA ASP A 133 14.49 -10.20 -14.35
C ASP A 133 15.23 -11.55 -14.28
N SER A 134 14.49 -12.64 -14.36
CA SER A 134 14.98 -14.02 -14.51
C SER A 134 16.10 -14.14 -15.55
N THR A 135 15.94 -13.49 -16.71
CA THR A 135 16.94 -13.49 -17.78
C THR A 135 18.24 -12.79 -17.37
N ASP A 136 18.14 -11.66 -16.65
CA ASP A 136 19.30 -10.89 -16.20
C ASP A 136 20.09 -11.67 -15.14
N ILE A 137 19.37 -12.34 -14.23
CA ILE A 137 19.96 -13.23 -13.22
C ILE A 137 20.64 -14.43 -13.89
N HIS A 138 19.98 -15.05 -14.86
CA HIS A 138 20.51 -16.18 -15.64
C HIS A 138 21.84 -15.80 -16.31
N ASN A 139 21.92 -14.63 -16.94
CA ASN A 139 23.15 -14.18 -17.60
C ASN A 139 24.35 -14.00 -16.66
N VAL A 140 24.10 -13.62 -15.40
CA VAL A 140 25.14 -13.46 -14.37
C VAL A 140 25.60 -14.80 -13.80
N ILE A 141 24.68 -15.72 -13.56
CA ILE A 141 25.01 -17.04 -13.02
C ILE A 141 25.72 -17.87 -14.10
N PHE A 142 25.18 -17.86 -15.30
CA PHE A 142 25.67 -18.59 -16.46
C PHE A 142 26.43 -17.64 -17.38
N THR A 143 27.50 -17.02 -16.86
CA THR A 143 28.30 -16.12 -17.69
C THR A 143 28.78 -16.83 -18.96
N LYS A 144 28.53 -16.22 -20.14
CA LYS A 144 29.02 -16.75 -21.44
C LYS A 144 30.55 -16.89 -21.51
N SER A 145 31.28 -16.29 -20.56
CA SER A 145 32.74 -16.43 -20.41
C SER A 145 33.15 -17.88 -20.13
N SER A 146 32.39 -18.61 -19.29
CA SER A 146 32.61 -20.04 -19.11
C SER A 146 32.49 -20.76 -20.45
N ASN A 147 31.51 -20.40 -21.29
CA ASN A 147 31.36 -20.98 -22.62
C ASN A 147 32.50 -20.68 -23.59
N LYS A 148 33.14 -19.50 -23.58
CA LYS A 148 34.31 -19.24 -24.46
C LYS A 148 35.58 -19.96 -23.97
N LEU A 149 35.82 -19.95 -22.67
CA LEU A 149 36.95 -20.68 -22.07
C LEU A 149 36.76 -22.19 -22.21
N ASN A 150 35.52 -22.68 -22.02
CA ASN A 150 35.15 -24.06 -22.28
C ASN A 150 35.23 -24.39 -23.76
N ALA A 151 34.74 -23.58 -24.69
CA ALA A 151 34.82 -23.88 -26.13
C ALA A 151 36.27 -24.02 -26.61
N LYS A 152 37.18 -23.14 -26.20
CA LYS A 152 38.61 -23.26 -26.53
C LYS A 152 39.26 -24.47 -25.86
N LYS A 153 38.81 -24.83 -24.65
CA LYS A 153 39.27 -26.03 -23.93
C LYS A 153 38.74 -27.32 -24.58
N LEU A 154 37.45 -27.37 -24.89
CA LEU A 154 36.76 -28.44 -25.61
C LEU A 154 37.39 -28.66 -26.97
N ALA A 155 37.59 -27.61 -27.77
CA ALA A 155 38.28 -27.73 -29.06
C ALA A 155 39.75 -28.17 -28.94
N ARG A 156 40.41 -27.92 -27.79
CA ARG A 156 41.75 -28.44 -27.51
C ARG A 156 41.71 -29.91 -27.09
N ASP A 157 40.76 -30.28 -26.26
CA ASP A 157 40.58 -31.66 -25.78
C ASP A 157 40.09 -32.59 -26.91
N GLU A 158 39.25 -32.08 -27.81
CA GLU A 158 38.83 -32.75 -29.06
C GLU A 158 40.02 -33.02 -29.98
N ARG A 159 40.88 -32.03 -30.22
CA ARG A 159 42.11 -32.22 -31.03
C ARG A 159 43.09 -33.24 -30.44
N LYS A 160 43.08 -33.47 -29.13
CA LYS A 160 43.91 -34.53 -28.51
C LYS A 160 43.38 -35.94 -28.77
N SER A 161 42.11 -36.07 -29.13
CA SER A 161 41.49 -37.35 -29.46
C SER A 161 41.67 -37.76 -30.92
N TRP A 162 42.23 -36.88 -31.75
CA TRP A 162 42.45 -37.16 -33.16
C TRP A 162 43.67 -38.07 -33.34
N VAL A 163 43.48 -39.17 -34.06
CA VAL A 163 44.57 -40.05 -34.50
C VAL A 163 45.29 -39.35 -35.65
N SER A 164 46.60 -39.14 -35.50
CA SER A 164 47.44 -38.46 -36.50
C SER A 164 48.36 -39.48 -37.17
N PHE A 165 48.48 -39.42 -38.50
CA PHE A 165 49.35 -40.28 -39.30
C PHE A 165 50.60 -39.51 -39.76
N PRO A 166 51.76 -40.18 -39.85
CA PRO A 166 53.02 -39.59 -40.30
C PRO A 166 53.02 -39.23 -41.80
#